data_AF-A0AAU8W6T2-F1
#
_entry.id   AF-A0AAU8W6T2-F1
#
_cell.length_a   1.000
_cell.length_b   1.000
_cell.length_c   1.000
_cell.angle_alpha   90.00
_cell.angle_beta   90.00
_cell.angle_gamma   90.00
#
_symmetry.space_group_name_H-M   'P 1'
#
loop_
_entity.id
_entity.type
_entity.pdbx_description
1 polymer ?
#
loop_
_entity_poly.entity_id
_entity_poly.type
_entity_poly.pdbx_seq_one_letter_code
_entity_poly.pdbx_strand_id
1 'polypeptide(L)'
;MAASPGVLFLDELPEFERRTLDALREPIESGQIHLSRTRAKITYPARFQLVAAMNPSPTGHYQGNHNRCTPEQTLRYLNRLSGPFLDRCQRQ
;
A
#
# COMPACT_ATOMS: atom_id res chain seq x y z
N MET A 1 1.18 -12.63 27.43
CA MET A 1 0.58 -13.12 26.18
C MET A 1 0.78 -12.04 25.13
N ALA A 2 1.63 -12.26 24.13
CA ALA A 2 1.77 -11.32 23.03
C ALA A 2 0.55 -11.50 22.12
N ALA A 3 -0.36 -10.53 22.11
CA ALA A 3 -1.43 -10.50 21.13
C ALA A 3 -0.80 -10.45 19.73
N SER A 4 -1.29 -11.27 18.81
CA SER A 4 -0.86 -11.18 17.42
C SER A 4 -1.07 -9.74 16.95
N PRO A 5 -0.06 -9.11 16.32
CA PRO A 5 -0.28 -7.83 15.66
C PRO A 5 -1.45 -8.00 14.68
N GLY A 6 -2.41 -7.07 14.69
CA GLY A 6 -3.62 -7.16 13.87
C GLY A 6 -3.29 -7.25 12.38
N VAL A 7 -4.28 -7.58 11.54
CA VAL A 7 -4.10 -7.57 10.09
C VAL A 7 -4.65 -6.26 9.53
N LEU A 8 -3.85 -5.54 8.74
CA LEU A 8 -4.31 -4.44 7.90
C LEU A 8 -4.51 -4.98 6.48
N PHE A 9 -5.77 -5.05 6.06
CA PHE A 9 -6.12 -5.44 4.70
C PHE A 9 -6.41 -4.21 3.84
N LEU A 10 -5.74 -4.10 2.69
CA LEU A 10 -5.98 -3.06 1.69
C LEU A 10 -6.42 -3.70 0.38
N ASP A 11 -7.69 -3.55 0.04
CA ASP A 11 -8.17 -3.90 -1.30
C ASP A 11 -7.97 -2.73 -2.26
N GLU A 12 -7.82 -3.01 -3.55
CA GLU A 12 -7.65 -1.99 -4.59
C GLU A 12 -6.47 -1.04 -4.32
N LEU A 13 -5.31 -1.58 -3.97
CA LEU A 13 -4.12 -0.81 -3.57
C LEU A 13 -3.78 0.40 -4.48
N PRO A 14 -3.90 0.33 -5.82
CA PRO A 14 -3.59 1.45 -6.71
C PRO A 14 -4.66 2.57 -6.74
N GLU A 15 -5.81 2.37 -6.10
CA GLU A 15 -6.81 3.43 -5.92
C GLU A 15 -6.42 4.39 -4.79
N PHE A 16 -5.55 3.97 -3.87
CA PHE A 16 -5.03 4.87 -2.85
C PHE A 16 -4.04 5.88 -3.44
N GLU A 17 -4.08 7.10 -2.90
CA GLU A 17 -3.09 8.11 -3.23
C GLU A 17 -1.67 7.62 -2.86
N ARG A 18 -0.71 7.87 -3.75
CA ARG A 18 0.69 7.51 -3.53
C ARG A 18 1.24 8.00 -2.20
N ARG A 19 0.87 9.22 -1.78
CA ARG A 19 1.28 9.80 -0.49
C ARG A 19 0.79 8.98 0.69
N THR A 20 -0.42 8.43 0.61
CA THR A 20 -0.99 7.58 1.67
C THR A 20 -0.23 6.26 1.78
N LEU A 21 0.07 5.62 0.64
CA LEU A 21 0.88 4.40 0.62
C LEU A 21 2.31 4.64 1.10
N ASP A 22 2.91 5.77 0.70
CA ASP A 22 4.24 6.15 1.17
C ASP A 22 4.25 6.41 2.69
N ALA A 23 3.16 6.95 3.26
CA ALA A 23 3.02 7.14 4.70
C ALA A 23 2.94 5.82 5.49
N LEU A 24 2.48 4.72 4.87
CA LEU A 24 2.47 3.39 5.50
C LEU A 24 3.87 2.78 5.65
N ARG A 25 4.89 3.30 4.94
CA ARG A 25 6.26 2.77 5.01
C ARG A 25 6.86 2.83 6.41
N GLU A 26 6.59 3.92 7.13
CA GLU A 26 7.09 4.12 8.50
C GLU A 26 6.42 3.17 9.50
N PRO A 27 5.07 3.05 9.54
CA PRO A 27 4.39 2.03 10.35
C PRO A 27 4.82 0.60 10.08
N ILE A 28 5.06 0.22 8.81
CA ILE A 28 5.52 -1.13 8.44
C ILE A 28 6.91 -1.42 9.01
N GLU A 29 7.78 -0.42 9.08
CA GLU A 29 9.17 -0.57 9.52
C GLU A 29 9.34 -0.41 11.03
N SER A 30 8.75 0.64 11.62
CA SER A 30 8.91 0.97 13.04
C SER A 30 7.88 0.27 13.93
N GLY A 31 6.76 -0.20 13.34
CA GLY A 31 5.60 -0.65 14.10
C GLY A 31 4.95 0.47 14.91
N GLN A 32 5.15 1.74 14.54
CA GLN A 32 4.60 2.92 15.19
C GLN A 32 4.16 3.96 14.16
N ILE A 33 3.17 4.78 14.53
CA ILE A 33 2.73 5.92 13.73
C ILE A 33 2.87 7.21 14.54
N HIS A 34 3.47 8.23 13.92
CA HIS A 34 3.69 9.53 14.54
C HIS A 34 2.69 10.55 13.99
N LEU A 35 1.81 11.05 14.86
CA LEU A 35 0.85 12.09 14.53
C LEU A 35 1.35 13.43 15.06
N SER A 36 1.73 14.33 14.15
CA SER A 36 2.10 15.71 14.46
C SER A 36 0.92 16.64 14.22
N ARG A 37 0.37 17.23 15.29
CA ARG A 37 -0.66 18.27 15.28
C ARG A 37 -0.05 19.57 15.84
N THR A 38 -0.63 20.72 15.50
CA THR A 38 -0.11 22.05 15.87
C THR A 38 0.15 22.24 17.38
N ARG A 39 -0.50 21.44 18.24
CA ARG A 39 -0.37 21.50 19.70
C ARG A 39 0.25 20.26 20.34
N ALA A 40 0.54 19.19 19.58
CA ALA A 40 1.07 17.94 20.15
C ALA A 40 1.69 17.02 19.10
N LYS A 41 2.71 16.26 19.52
CA LYS A 41 3.19 15.06 18.82
C LYS A 41 2.78 13.84 19.62
N ILE A 42 2.06 12.91 19.01
CA ILE A 42 1.58 11.69 19.67
C ILE A 42 2.05 10.50 18.83
N THR A 43 2.58 9.48 19.51
CA THR A 43 3.02 8.23 18.88
C THR A 43 2.09 7.10 19.29
N TYR A 44 1.55 6.37 18.31
CA TYR A 44 0.71 5.20 18.54
C TYR A 44 1.40 3.91 18.08
N PRO A 45 1.23 2.78 18.80
CA PRO A 45 1.69 1.49 18.32
C PRO A 45 0.88 1.07 17.08
N ALA A 46 1.58 0.63 16.05
CA ALA A 46 1.03 0.24 14.75
C ALA A 46 1.69 -1.05 14.25
N ARG A 47 1.73 -2.09 15.11
CA ARG A 47 2.22 -3.41 14.72
C ARG A 47 1.09 -4.18 14.05
N PHE A 48 1.19 -4.39 12.75
CA PHE A 48 0.23 -5.15 11.96
C PHE A 48 0.92 -5.96 10.86
N GLN A 49 0.27 -7.03 10.40
CA GLN A 49 0.59 -7.66 9.13
C GLN A 49 -0.16 -6.94 8.02
N LEU A 50 0.55 -6.44 7.00
CA LEU A 50 -0.07 -5.84 5.81
C LEU A 50 -0.41 -6.94 4.80
N VAL A 51 -1.68 -7.02 4.41
CA VAL A 51 -2.15 -7.85 3.30
C VAL A 51 -2.81 -6.90 2.29
N ALA A 52 -2.34 -6.91 1.05
CA ALA A 52 -2.85 -6.01 0.01
C ALA A 52 -3.25 -6.79 -1.24
N ALA A 53 -4.35 -6.38 -1.85
CA ALA A 53 -4.82 -6.87 -3.13
C ALA A 53 -4.81 -5.74 -4.17
N MET A 54 -4.55 -6.09 -5.42
CA MET A 54 -4.67 -5.17 -6.54
C MET A 54 -4.99 -5.93 -7.82
N ASN A 55 -5.76 -5.30 -8.69
CA ASN A 55 -5.87 -5.75 -10.06
C ASN A 55 -4.55 -5.51 -10.80
N PRO A 56 -4.17 -6.38 -11.75
CA PRO A 56 -2.90 -6.23 -12.45
C PRO A 56 -2.95 -5.15 -13.55
N SER A 57 -4.15 -4.66 -13.88
CA SER A 57 -4.40 -3.55 -14.81
C SER A 57 -5.64 -2.77 -14.37
N PRO A 58 -5.81 -1.50 -14.81
CA PRO A 58 -7.00 -0.72 -14.49
C PRO A 58 -8.31 -1.32 -15.03
N THR A 59 -8.25 -2.23 -16.01
CA THR A 59 -9.44 -2.90 -16.56
C THR A 59 -9.74 -4.24 -15.90
N GLY A 60 -8.94 -4.67 -14.91
CA GLY A 60 -9.12 -5.95 -14.22
C GLY A 60 -8.76 -7.19 -15.04
N HIS A 61 -8.33 -7.03 -16.29
CA HIS A 61 -8.00 -8.14 -17.20
C HIS A 61 -6.50 -8.16 -17.48
N TYR A 62 -5.88 -9.33 -17.32
CA TYR A 62 -4.44 -9.51 -17.55
C TYR A 62 -4.12 -9.88 -19.01
N GLN A 63 -4.97 -10.68 -19.67
CA GLN A 63 -4.76 -11.18 -21.03
C GLN A 63 -6.08 -11.40 -21.78
N GLY A 64 -6.06 -11.22 -23.11
CA GLY A 64 -7.18 -11.50 -24.03
C GLY A 64 -7.62 -10.28 -24.86
N ASN A 65 -8.51 -10.52 -25.84
CA ASN A 65 -9.11 -9.50 -26.73
C ASN A 65 -9.87 -8.37 -25.99
N HIS A 66 -10.07 -8.51 -24.68
CA HIS A 66 -10.73 -7.53 -23.80
C HIS A 66 -9.76 -6.70 -22.96
N ASN A 67 -8.45 -6.95 -23.03
CA ASN A 67 -7.47 -6.08 -22.39
C ASN A 67 -7.36 -4.79 -23.21
N ARG A 68 -8.21 -3.81 -22.87
CA ARG A 68 -8.29 -2.51 -23.53
C ARG A 68 -7.26 -1.51 -22.98
N CYS A 69 -6.42 -1.93 -22.03
CA CYS A 69 -5.39 -1.07 -21.46
C CYS A 69 -4.18 -0.99 -22.39
N THR A 70 -3.78 0.23 -22.74
CA THR A 70 -2.48 0.45 -23.37
C THR A 70 -1.35 0.16 -22.38
N PRO A 71 -0.13 -0.17 -22.85
CA PRO A 71 1.04 -0.30 -21.99
C PRO A 71 1.27 0.95 -21.11
N GLU A 72 1.04 2.14 -21.66
CA GLU A 72 1.13 3.41 -20.93
C GLU A 72 0.10 3.53 -19.80
N GLN A 73 -1.16 3.10 -20.03
CA GLN A 73 -2.19 3.10 -18.99
C GLN A 73 -1.84 2.13 -17.87
N THR A 74 -1.30 0.96 -18.20
CA THR A 74 -0.84 -0.04 -17.24
C THR A 74 0.33 0.49 -16.43
N LEU A 75 1.34 1.08 -17.08
CA LEU A 75 2.48 1.71 -16.41
C LEU A 75 2.04 2.86 -15.51
N ARG A 76 1.12 3.74 -15.96
CA ARG A 76 0.58 4.83 -15.12
C ARG A 76 -0.15 4.30 -13.89
N TYR A 77 -0.90 3.21 -14.02
CA TYR A 77 -1.61 2.56 -12.93
C TYR A 77 -0.64 1.96 -11.91
N LEU A 78 0.37 1.21 -12.37
CA LEU A 78 1.41 0.65 -11.49
C LEU A 78 2.30 1.72 -10.86
N ASN A 79 2.57 2.83 -11.55
CA ASN A 79 3.37 3.95 -11.03
C ASN A 79 2.72 4.71 -9.87
N ARG A 80 1.44 4.44 -9.56
CA ARG A 80 0.80 4.92 -8.33
C ARG A 80 1.41 4.26 -7.10
N LEU A 81 1.91 3.04 -7.24
CA LEU A 81 2.69 2.35 -6.23
C LEU A 81 4.15 2.79 -6.33
N SER A 82 4.75 3.19 -5.22
CA SER A 82 6.17 3.55 -5.22
C SER A 82 7.02 2.28 -5.17
N GLY A 83 8.07 2.21 -6.00
CA GLY A 83 9.04 1.10 -5.96
C GLY A 83 9.57 0.81 -4.54
N PRO A 84 9.95 1.83 -3.74
CA PRO A 84 10.36 1.63 -2.35
C PRO A 84 9.28 1.09 -1.41
N PHE A 85 8.00 1.32 -1.68
CA PHE A 85 6.90 0.72 -0.92
C PHE A 85 6.70 -0.74 -1.33
N LEU A 86 6.76 -1.03 -2.63
CA LEU A 86 6.65 -2.39 -3.17
C LEU A 86 7.78 -3.30 -2.67
N ASP A 87 9.03 -2.82 -2.63
CA ASP A 87 10.17 -3.55 -2.07
C ASP A 87 9.93 -4.02 -0.62
N ARG A 88 9.16 -3.25 0.14
CA ARG A 88 8.81 -3.55 1.53
C ARG A 88 7.65 -4.54 1.65
N CYS A 89 6.78 -4.61 0.64
CA CYS A 89 5.67 -5.57 0.58
C CYS A 89 6.10 -6.93 0.00
N GLN A 90 7.10 -6.97 -0.89
CA GLN A 90 7.62 -8.18 -1.53
C GLN A 90 8.45 -9.07 -0.60
N ARG A 91 8.79 -8.60 0.60
CA ARG A 91 9.44 -9.43 1.62
C ARG A 91 8.40 -10.37 2.25
N GLN A 92 8.10 -11.45 1.54
CA GLN A 92 7.55 -12.69 2.10
C GLN A 92 8.56 -13.80 1.85
#